data_AF-A0A1C5FX01-F1
#
_entry.id   AF-A0A1C5FX01-F1
#
_cell.length_a   1.000
_cell.length_b   1.000
_cell.length_c   1.000
_cell.angle_alpha   90.00
_cell.angle_beta   90.00
_cell.angle_gamma   90.00
#
_symmetry.space_group_name_H-M   'P 1'
#
loop_
_entity.id
_entity.type
_entity.pdbx_description
1 polymer ?
#
loop_
_entity_poly.entity_id
_entity_poly.type
_entity_poly.pdbx_seq_one_letter_code
_entity_poly.pdbx_strand_id
1 'polypeptide(L)'
;MTVLGNRALGRATLARQLLLDRADVPVVDAVAHLCGMQAQEPQEPFTGLWSRLRAFAPGALSDLLIQRSLVRTHLMRRTVHLLTADDTVAWRARHDAMLRQRVLGTYRRELAGIDLGELGAAGRAVMADGEPRSMAELVGALAARWPG
;
A
#
# COMPACT_ATOMS: atom_id res chain seq x y z
N MET A 1 -33.17 10.46 -17.34
CA MET A 1 -31.88 10.45 -16.60
C MET A 1 -31.76 11.74 -15.83
N THR A 2 -31.67 11.68 -14.50
CA THR A 2 -31.46 12.90 -13.69
C THR A 2 -29.99 13.29 -13.75
N VAL A 3 -29.69 14.51 -14.22
CA VAL A 3 -28.33 15.04 -14.22
C VAL A 3 -27.99 15.53 -12.81
N LEU A 4 -26.91 15.01 -12.22
CA LEU A 4 -26.43 15.44 -10.90
C LEU A 4 -25.61 16.72 -11.02
N GLY A 5 -25.97 17.77 -10.28
CA GLY A 5 -25.15 18.99 -10.16
C GLY A 5 -23.96 18.80 -9.22
N ASN A 6 -23.01 19.75 -9.25
CA ASN A 6 -21.76 19.68 -8.47
C ASN A 6 -21.98 19.45 -6.97
N ARG A 7 -22.97 20.10 -6.35
CA ARG A 7 -23.30 19.89 -4.93
C ARG A 7 -23.75 18.46 -4.66
N ALA A 8 -24.57 17.89 -5.54
CA ALA A 8 -25.04 16.50 -5.40
C ALA A 8 -23.89 15.51 -5.58
N LEU A 9 -23.02 15.73 -6.57
CA LEU A 9 -21.80 14.94 -6.76
C LEU A 9 -20.88 15.02 -5.53
N GLY A 10 -20.64 16.23 -5.00
CA GLY A 10 -19.82 16.43 -3.81
C GLY A 10 -20.35 15.71 -2.58
N ARG A 11 -21.67 15.78 -2.31
CA ARG A 11 -22.30 15.05 -1.19
C ARG A 11 -22.24 13.54 -1.42
N ALA A 12 -22.46 13.08 -2.65
CA ALA A 12 -22.35 11.66 -2.97
C ALA A 12 -20.90 11.15 -2.80
N THR A 13 -19.89 11.95 -3.12
CA THR A 13 -18.48 11.63 -2.88
C THR A 13 -18.17 11.56 -1.38
N LEU A 14 -18.57 12.57 -0.60
CA LEU A 14 -18.36 12.55 0.85
C LEU A 14 -19.08 11.39 1.53
N ALA A 15 -20.29 11.04 1.08
CA ALA A 15 -21.03 9.89 1.58
C ALA A 15 -20.26 8.59 1.32
N ARG A 16 -19.78 8.39 0.09
CA ARG A 16 -18.95 7.22 -0.27
C ARG A 16 -17.60 7.23 0.44
N GLN A 17 -17.07 8.38 0.83
CA GLN A 17 -15.83 8.45 1.63
C GLN A 17 -16.05 8.29 3.13
N LEU A 18 -17.28 8.02 3.58
CA LEU A 18 -17.65 7.89 4.99
C LEU A 18 -17.37 9.19 5.79
N LEU A 19 -17.53 10.34 5.14
CA LEU A 19 -17.24 11.66 5.69
C LEU A 19 -18.49 12.50 6.00
N LEU A 20 -19.68 12.03 5.62
CA LEU A 20 -20.93 12.68 6.04
C LEU A 20 -21.37 12.22 7.43
N ASP A 21 -21.18 10.93 7.70
CA ASP A 21 -21.51 10.29 8.97
C ASP A 21 -20.46 9.23 9.27
N ARG A 22 -20.13 9.05 10.55
CA ARG A 22 -19.24 7.97 10.98
C ARG A 22 -19.95 6.64 10.84
N ALA A 23 -19.36 5.76 10.03
CA ALA A 23 -19.90 4.44 9.69
C ALA A 23 -19.65 3.42 10.79
N ASP A 24 -20.54 2.44 10.88
CA ASP A 24 -20.42 1.27 11.74
C ASP A 24 -20.01 0.07 10.90
N VAL A 25 -18.75 0.07 10.46
CA VAL A 25 -18.15 -0.98 9.65
C VAL A 25 -16.75 -1.34 10.17
N PRO A 26 -16.30 -2.59 9.99
CA PRO A 26 -14.94 -3.00 10.31
C PRO A 26 -13.87 -2.16 9.59
N VAL A 27 -12.70 -2.03 10.20
CA VAL A 27 -11.56 -1.28 9.63
C VAL A 27 -11.15 -1.81 8.26
N VAL A 28 -11.08 -3.14 8.11
CA VAL A 28 -10.70 -3.79 6.85
C VAL A 28 -11.68 -3.44 5.72
N ASP A 29 -12.98 -3.46 6.02
CA ASP A 29 -14.04 -3.15 5.05
C ASP A 29 -13.99 -1.67 4.65
N ALA A 30 -13.73 -0.78 5.61
CA ALA A 30 -13.56 0.63 5.33
C ALA A 30 -12.35 0.88 4.41
N VAL A 31 -11.20 0.24 4.67
CA VAL A 31 -10.00 0.37 3.83
C VAL A 31 -10.26 -0.14 2.41
N ALA A 32 -10.90 -1.30 2.27
CA ALA A 32 -11.28 -1.87 0.97
C ALA A 32 -12.24 -0.93 0.21
N HIS A 33 -13.30 -0.47 0.88
CA HIS A 33 -14.31 0.42 0.33
C HIS A 33 -13.73 1.77 -0.13
N LEU A 34 -12.73 2.28 0.60
CA LEU A 34 -12.02 3.52 0.26
C LEU A 34 -10.97 3.34 -0.83
N CYS A 35 -10.82 2.13 -1.39
CA CYS A 35 -9.82 1.84 -2.41
C CYS A 35 -8.38 2.03 -1.88
N GLY A 36 -8.17 1.70 -0.61
CA GLY A 36 -6.97 1.98 0.13
C GLY A 36 -6.90 3.41 0.68
N MET A 37 -5.98 3.63 1.62
CA MET A 37 -5.74 4.93 2.23
C MET A 37 -4.28 5.33 2.08
N GLN A 38 -4.00 6.60 1.85
CA GLN A 38 -2.62 7.09 1.82
C GLN A 38 -1.99 6.85 3.20
N ALA A 39 -0.77 6.28 3.21
CA ALA A 39 -0.05 5.87 4.42
C ALA A 39 1.46 6.18 4.31
N GLN A 40 1.81 7.28 3.65
CA GLN A 40 3.18 7.78 3.56
C GLN A 40 3.66 8.16 4.95
N GLU A 41 2.88 8.98 5.65
CA GLU A 41 3.06 9.15 7.08
C GLU A 41 2.32 8.01 7.81
N PRO A 42 3.01 7.23 8.67
CA PRO A 42 2.41 6.07 9.33
C PRO A 42 1.14 6.39 10.13
N GLN A 43 0.98 7.63 10.60
CA GLN A 43 -0.15 8.07 11.42
C GLN A 43 -1.40 8.46 10.60
N GLU A 44 -1.26 8.80 9.31
CA GLU A 44 -2.37 9.30 8.48
C GLU A 44 -3.58 8.34 8.42
N PRO A 45 -3.40 7.01 8.24
CA PRO A 45 -4.53 6.09 8.25
C PRO A 45 -5.28 6.04 9.59
N PHE A 46 -4.59 6.22 10.72
CA PHE A 46 -5.22 6.23 12.04
C PHE A 46 -6.18 7.42 12.15
N THR A 47 -5.71 8.62 11.84
CA THR A 47 -6.56 9.82 11.83
C THR A 47 -7.67 9.71 10.80
N GLY A 48 -7.37 9.18 9.61
CA GLY A 48 -8.34 9.01 8.54
C GLY A 48 -9.48 8.04 8.91
N LEU A 49 -9.17 6.92 9.56
CA LEU A 49 -10.16 5.94 10.01
C LEU A 49 -10.92 6.44 11.24
N TRP A 50 -10.23 7.13 12.17
CA TRP A 50 -10.88 7.80 13.29
C TRP A 50 -11.95 8.79 12.81
N SER A 51 -11.68 9.60 11.78
CA SER A 51 -12.69 10.53 11.27
C SER A 51 -13.89 9.86 10.59
N ARG A 52 -13.78 8.59 10.18
CA ARG A 52 -14.77 7.88 9.35
C ARG A 52 -15.57 6.80 10.08
N LEU A 53 -15.04 6.24 11.16
CA LEU A 53 -15.60 5.07 11.82
C LEU A 53 -16.07 5.38 13.24
N ARG A 54 -17.25 4.88 13.62
CA ARG A 54 -17.89 5.17 14.91
C ARG A 54 -17.10 4.61 16.09
N ALA A 55 -16.67 3.35 15.99
CA ALA A 55 -15.97 2.61 17.03
C ALA A 55 -14.50 2.31 16.66
N PHE A 56 -13.77 3.30 16.11
CA PHE A 56 -12.36 3.11 15.78
C PHE A 56 -11.48 3.07 17.03
N ALA A 57 -10.75 1.96 17.19
CA ALA A 57 -9.68 1.83 18.16
C ALA A 57 -8.33 1.70 17.41
N PRO A 58 -7.30 2.52 17.72
CA PRO A 58 -5.99 2.42 17.07
C PRO A 58 -5.36 1.02 17.13
N GLY A 59 -5.53 0.30 18.25
CA GLY A 59 -5.03 -1.06 18.40
C GLY A 59 -5.54 -2.03 17.33
N ALA A 60 -6.81 -1.89 16.92
CA ALA A 60 -7.38 -2.75 15.88
C ALA A 60 -6.68 -2.59 14.52
N LEU A 61 -6.23 -1.37 14.18
CA LEU A 61 -5.44 -1.16 12.95
C LEU A 61 -4.03 -1.77 13.09
N SER A 62 -3.39 -1.58 14.24
CA SER A 62 -2.07 -2.17 14.51
C SER A 62 -2.11 -3.70 14.42
N ASP A 63 -3.12 -4.33 15.01
CA ASP A 63 -3.29 -5.79 14.98
C ASP A 63 -3.47 -6.31 13.55
N LEU A 64 -4.28 -5.62 12.73
CA LEU A 64 -4.48 -5.97 11.32
C LEU A 64 -3.19 -5.86 10.48
N LEU A 65 -2.30 -4.90 10.81
CA LEU A 65 -0.98 -4.78 10.19
C LEU A 65 -0.05 -5.91 10.63
N ILE A 66 -0.04 -6.25 11.92
CA ILE A 66 0.77 -7.34 12.49
C ILE A 66 0.34 -8.69 11.90
N GLN A 67 -0.97 -8.92 11.79
CA GLN A 67 -1.56 -10.13 11.19
C GLN A 67 -1.48 -10.17 9.67
N ARG A 68 -0.96 -9.10 9.03
CA ARG A 68 -0.79 -8.96 7.57
C ARG A 68 -2.12 -8.98 6.78
N SER A 69 -3.24 -8.72 7.45
CA SER A 69 -4.55 -8.54 6.81
C SER A 69 -4.65 -7.18 6.10
N LEU A 70 -3.93 -6.18 6.63
CA LEU A 70 -3.67 -4.91 5.95
C LEU A 70 -2.19 -4.78 5.65
N VAL A 71 -1.87 -4.22 4.48
CA VAL A 71 -0.51 -4.09 3.96
C VAL A 71 -0.23 -2.64 3.60
N ARG A 72 0.96 -2.16 3.98
CA ARG A 72 1.50 -0.89 3.51
C ARG A 72 2.46 -1.12 2.36
N THR A 73 2.18 -0.53 1.20
CA THR A 73 3.05 -0.67 0.03
C THR A 73 2.93 0.52 -0.92
N HIS A 74 3.90 0.67 -1.83
CA HIS A 74 3.85 1.70 -2.86
C HIS A 74 2.82 1.33 -3.94
N LEU A 75 1.88 2.22 -4.22
CA LEU A 75 0.91 2.08 -5.30
C LEU A 75 0.69 3.43 -6.02
N MET A 76 -0.53 3.97 -5.96
CA MET A 76 -0.99 5.12 -6.73
C MET A 76 -0.01 6.28 -6.60
N ARG A 77 0.36 6.88 -7.74
CA ARG A 77 1.27 8.04 -7.78
C ARG A 77 2.63 7.84 -7.10
N ARG A 78 3.04 6.59 -6.84
CA ARG A 78 4.30 6.18 -6.19
C ARG A 78 4.39 6.57 -4.70
N THR A 79 3.27 6.70 -4.00
CA THR A 79 3.27 6.89 -2.54
C THR A 79 2.85 5.61 -1.82
N VAL A 80 3.18 5.52 -0.54
CA VAL A 80 2.75 4.40 0.31
C VAL A 80 1.25 4.50 0.59
N HIS A 81 0.56 3.38 0.45
CA HIS A 81 -0.86 3.24 0.75
C HIS A 81 -1.07 2.01 1.64
N LEU A 82 -2.08 2.08 2.50
CA LEU A 82 -2.64 0.99 3.29
C LEU A 82 -3.80 0.36 2.51
N LEU A 83 -3.74 -0.95 2.26
CA LEU A 83 -4.76 -1.72 1.56
C LEU A 83 -5.01 -3.04 2.28
N THR A 84 -6.07 -3.74 1.90
CA THR A 84 -6.20 -5.17 2.22
C THR A 84 -5.11 -5.98 1.52
N ALA A 85 -4.79 -7.16 2.06
CA ALA A 85 -3.86 -8.08 1.42
C ALA A 85 -4.31 -8.48 0.00
N ASP A 86 -5.60 -8.77 -0.16
CA ASP A 86 -6.19 -9.17 -1.44
C ASP A 86 -6.15 -8.03 -2.48
N ASP A 87 -6.52 -6.80 -2.08
CA ASP A 87 -6.41 -5.64 -2.94
C ASP A 87 -4.96 -5.35 -3.31
N THR A 88 -4.02 -5.56 -2.39
CA THR A 88 -2.59 -5.39 -2.67
C THR A 88 -2.17 -6.28 -3.85
N VAL A 89 -2.53 -7.56 -3.82
CA VAL A 89 -2.21 -8.50 -4.92
C VAL A 89 -2.91 -8.07 -6.22
N ALA A 90 -4.19 -7.74 -6.16
CA ALA A 90 -4.96 -7.34 -7.34
C ALA A 90 -4.45 -6.01 -7.95
N TRP A 91 -4.02 -5.05 -7.15
CA TRP A 91 -3.71 -3.70 -7.60
C TRP A 91 -2.25 -3.50 -7.97
N ARG A 92 -1.34 -4.27 -7.35
CA ARG A 92 0.10 -4.16 -7.56
C ARG A 92 0.48 -4.30 -9.03
N ALA A 93 -0.10 -5.27 -9.75
CA ALA A 93 0.20 -5.49 -11.17
C ALA A 93 -0.15 -4.28 -12.06
N ARG A 94 -1.24 -3.56 -11.74
CA ARG A 94 -1.70 -2.38 -12.50
C ARG A 94 -0.77 -1.17 -12.35
N HIS A 95 0.01 -1.13 -11.28
CA HIS A 95 0.95 -0.04 -10.97
C HIS A 95 2.41 -0.41 -11.21
N ASP A 96 2.70 -1.67 -11.57
CA ASP A 96 4.06 -2.20 -11.64
C ASP A 96 4.94 -1.44 -12.62
N ALA A 97 4.43 -1.10 -13.81
CA ALA A 97 5.19 -0.34 -14.81
C ALA A 97 5.64 1.02 -14.29
N MET A 98 4.73 1.81 -13.69
CA MET A 98 5.03 3.12 -13.11
C MET A 98 6.06 3.02 -11.96
N LEU A 99 5.91 2.01 -11.10
CA LEU A 99 6.80 1.80 -9.97
C LEU A 99 8.20 1.38 -10.42
N ARG A 100 8.29 0.42 -11.35
CA ARG A 100 9.56 -0.05 -11.91
C ARG A 100 10.29 1.03 -12.69
N GLN A 101 9.59 1.80 -13.52
CA GLN A 101 10.20 2.92 -14.25
C GLN A 101 10.86 3.93 -13.32
N ARG A 102 10.28 4.19 -12.13
CA ARG A 102 10.91 5.07 -11.14
C ARG A 102 12.23 4.47 -10.65
N VAL A 103 12.23 3.21 -10.24
CA VAL A 103 13.44 2.52 -9.75
C VAL A 103 14.52 2.49 -10.84
N LEU A 104 14.17 2.08 -12.05
CA LEU A 104 15.12 1.97 -13.17
C LEU A 104 15.65 3.33 -13.62
N GLY A 105 14.85 4.40 -13.53
CA GLY A 105 15.32 5.75 -13.79
C GLY A 105 16.29 6.26 -12.73
N THR A 106 16.03 5.97 -11.45
CA THR A 106 16.86 6.41 -10.33
C THR A 106 18.18 5.64 -10.24
N TYR A 107 18.14 4.31 -10.38
CA TYR A 107 19.28 3.41 -10.16
C TYR A 107 19.85 2.84 -11.47
N ARG A 108 19.76 3.61 -12.55
CA ARG A 108 20.11 3.14 -13.90
C ARG A 108 21.56 2.67 -14.02
N ARG A 109 22.49 3.26 -13.25
CA ARG A 109 23.93 2.95 -13.34
C ARG A 109 24.26 1.73 -12.51
N GLU A 110 23.68 1.65 -11.33
CA GLU A 110 23.81 0.58 -10.35
C GLU A 110 23.19 -0.72 -10.87
N LEU A 111 22.10 -0.62 -11.63
CA LEU A 111 21.43 -1.78 -12.24
C LEU A 111 21.95 -2.10 -13.67
N ALA A 112 22.95 -1.38 -14.16
CA ALA A 112 23.48 -1.63 -15.50
C ALA A 112 24.13 -3.02 -15.58
N GLY A 113 23.66 -3.85 -16.53
CA GLY A 113 24.16 -5.22 -16.71
C GLY A 113 23.60 -6.25 -15.71
N ILE A 114 22.75 -5.83 -14.76
CA ILE A 114 22.06 -6.76 -13.84
C ILE A 114 20.81 -7.33 -14.52
N ASP A 115 20.67 -8.66 -14.52
CA ASP A 115 19.41 -9.31 -14.88
C ASP A 115 18.36 -9.07 -13.78
N LEU A 116 17.36 -8.23 -14.08
CA LEU A 116 16.30 -7.86 -13.14
C LEU A 116 15.36 -9.03 -12.81
N GLY A 117 15.24 -10.01 -13.71
CA GLY A 117 14.50 -11.25 -13.47
C GLY A 117 15.20 -12.11 -12.43
N GLU A 118 16.52 -12.28 -12.59
CA GLU A 118 17.37 -12.99 -11.64
C GLU A 118 17.39 -12.29 -10.27
N LEU A 119 17.61 -10.98 -10.24
CA LEU A 119 17.58 -10.17 -9.02
C LEU A 119 16.23 -10.31 -8.31
N GLY A 120 15.13 -10.21 -9.06
CA GLY A 120 13.78 -10.39 -8.51
C GLY A 120 13.54 -11.78 -7.95
N ALA A 121 14.07 -12.84 -8.58
CA ALA A 121 13.97 -14.21 -8.09
C ALA A 121 14.79 -14.42 -6.80
N ALA A 122 16.03 -13.93 -6.77
CA ALA A 122 16.89 -14.01 -5.59
C ALA A 122 16.28 -13.25 -4.40
N GLY A 123 15.77 -12.03 -4.63
CA GLY A 123 15.09 -11.25 -3.59
C GLY A 123 13.86 -11.98 -3.03
N ARG A 124 13.03 -12.60 -3.89
CA ARG A 124 11.90 -13.42 -3.43
C ARG A 124 12.35 -14.63 -2.61
N ALA A 125 13.43 -15.29 -2.98
CA ALA A 125 13.96 -16.42 -2.22
C ALA A 125 14.41 -16.00 -0.81
N VAL A 126 15.06 -14.85 -0.66
CA VAL A 126 15.43 -14.29 0.66
C VAL A 126 14.20 -14.00 1.51
N MET A 127 13.11 -13.50 0.92
CA MET A 127 11.88 -13.16 1.65
C MET A 127 10.93 -14.35 1.90
N ALA A 128 11.24 -15.55 1.39
CA ALA A 128 10.32 -16.69 1.42
C ALA A 128 10.22 -17.40 2.78
N ASP A 129 11.16 -17.15 3.70
CA ASP A 129 11.20 -17.78 5.01
C ASP A 129 10.25 -17.15 6.05
N GLY A 130 9.59 -16.03 5.70
CA GLY A 130 8.64 -15.34 6.56
C GLY A 130 9.26 -14.39 7.57
N GLU A 131 10.60 -14.26 7.60
CA GLU A 131 11.33 -13.39 8.53
C GLU A 131 11.29 -11.93 8.08
N PRO A 132 10.78 -10.99 8.92
CA PRO A 132 10.82 -9.57 8.63
C PRO A 132 12.26 -9.06 8.48
N ARG A 133 12.51 -8.26 7.44
CA ARG A 133 13.82 -7.67 7.17
C ARG A 133 13.71 -6.21 6.80
N SER A 134 14.70 -5.44 7.24
CA SER A 134 15.01 -4.11 6.74
C SER A 134 15.60 -4.18 5.33
N MET A 135 15.63 -3.04 4.64
CA MET A 135 16.30 -2.92 3.35
C MET A 135 17.79 -3.29 3.42
N ALA A 136 18.47 -2.95 4.51
CA ALA A 136 19.90 -3.25 4.68
C ALA A 136 20.14 -4.76 4.80
N GLU A 137 19.29 -5.48 5.53
CA GLU A 137 19.37 -6.94 5.65
C GLU A 137 19.06 -7.63 4.31
N LEU A 138 18.08 -7.14 3.55
CA LEU A 138 17.80 -7.65 2.20
C LEU A 138 18.98 -7.45 1.24
N VAL A 139 19.60 -6.26 1.25
CA VAL A 139 20.78 -5.98 0.43
C VAL A 139 21.95 -6.85 0.87
N GLY A 140 22.21 -6.97 2.17
CA GLY A 140 23.27 -7.82 2.71
C GLY A 140 23.13 -9.29 2.32
N ALA A 141 21.89 -9.83 2.34
CA ALA A 141 21.61 -11.20 1.92
C ALA A 141 21.84 -11.44 0.43
N LEU A 142 21.74 -10.40 -0.41
CA LEU A 142 21.94 -10.49 -1.86
C LEU A 142 23.36 -10.12 -2.31
N ALA A 143 24.13 -9.44 -1.47
CA ALA A 143 25.45 -8.88 -1.81
C ALA A 143 26.47 -9.92 -2.29
N ALA A 144 26.39 -11.17 -1.79
CA ALA A 144 27.27 -12.25 -2.23
C ALA A 144 27.10 -12.61 -3.72
N ARG A 145 25.91 -12.36 -4.29
CA ARG A 145 25.57 -12.70 -5.69
C ARG A 145 25.80 -11.53 -6.65
N TRP A 146 25.77 -10.29 -6.16
CA TRP A 146 26.10 -9.08 -6.90
C TRP A 146 27.00 -8.17 -6.06
N PRO A 147 28.33 -8.40 -6.07
CA PRO A 147 29.27 -7.53 -5.37
C PRO A 147 29.41 -6.20 -6.13
N GLY A 148 28.76 -5.14 -5.63
CA GLY A 148 28.79 -3.79 -6.23
C GLY A 148 27.85 -2.81 -5.56
#